data_AF-A0A290Z3D0-F1
#
_entry.id   AF-A0A290Z3D0-F1
#
_cell.length_a   1.000
_cell.length_b   1.000
_cell.length_c   1.000
_cell.angle_alpha   90.00
_cell.angle_beta   90.00
_cell.angle_gamma   90.00
#
_symmetry.space_group_name_H-M   'P 1'
#
loop_
_entity.id
_entity.type
_entity.pdbx_description
1 polymer ?
#
loop_
_entity_poly.entity_id
_entity_poly.type
_entity_poly.pdbx_seq_one_letter_code
_entity_poly.pdbx_strand_id
1 'polypeptide(L)'
;MSGNSVTIDLSAGGSVGLWARRHAESACLVLETGGARCEVDLGRAQVEALRDQLPEVLAGLDRWVAENDGCERGEDAGRRAARVADRALELAAVVPDEVAASLREAAAEASARAEAADAAVRALENAALAVDEAVERLDRVLGEAEAVLPRRP
;
A
#
# COMPACT_ATOMS: atom_id res chain seq x y z
N MET A 1 -3.68 12.44 33.55
CA MET A 1 -4.32 13.10 32.41
C MET A 1 -4.79 12.02 31.45
N SER A 2 -6.10 11.84 31.27
CA SER A 2 -6.62 10.96 30.21
C SER A 2 -6.92 11.80 28.98
N GLY A 3 -6.01 11.77 28.00
CA GLY A 3 -6.26 12.25 26.65
C GLY A 3 -6.79 11.09 25.82
N ASN A 4 -7.73 11.35 24.91
CA ASN A 4 -8.01 10.39 23.85
C ASN A 4 -6.78 10.40 22.94
N SER A 5 -6.09 9.26 22.85
CA SER A 5 -4.93 9.06 21.99
C SER A 5 -5.26 8.06 20.89
N VAL A 6 -4.91 8.40 19.66
CA VAL A 6 -4.86 7.45 18.54
C VAL A 6 -3.39 7.26 18.21
N THR A 7 -2.91 6.03 18.24
CA THR A 7 -1.52 5.70 17.91
C THR A 7 -1.51 4.69 16.77
N ILE A 8 -0.71 4.98 15.75
CA ILE A 8 -0.43 4.09 14.62
C ILE A 8 1.00 3.59 14.80
N ASP A 9 1.15 2.28 14.92
CA ASP A 9 2.47 1.65 14.99
C ASP A 9 3.05 1.48 13.58
N LEU A 10 4.30 1.89 13.41
CA LEU A 10 5.09 1.70 12.21
C LEU A 10 5.89 0.41 12.37
N SER A 11 5.79 -0.50 11.39
CA SER A 11 6.38 -1.84 11.38
C SER A 11 7.90 -1.91 11.64
N ALA A 12 8.62 -0.78 11.54
CA ALA A 12 10.05 -0.65 11.86
C ALA A 12 10.36 -0.17 13.30
N GLY A 13 9.40 -0.25 14.24
CA GLY A 13 9.61 0.13 15.65
C GLY A 13 9.47 1.62 15.93
N GLY A 14 8.67 2.32 15.12
CA GLY A 14 8.23 3.69 15.38
C GLY A 14 6.73 3.74 15.64
N SER A 15 6.21 4.87 16.11
CA SER A 15 4.78 5.13 16.19
C SER A 15 4.48 6.59 15.90
N VAL A 16 3.27 6.83 15.39
CA VAL A 16 2.72 8.17 15.24
C VAL A 16 1.47 8.24 16.11
N GLY A 17 1.50 9.09 17.13
CA GLY A 17 0.42 9.26 18.10
C GLY A 17 -0.20 10.65 18.04
N LEU A 18 -1.52 10.76 17.94
CA LEU A 18 -2.24 12.02 18.13
C LEU A 18 -2.82 12.07 19.53
N TRP A 19 -2.49 13.11 20.29
CA TRP A 19 -2.96 13.34 21.66
C TRP A 19 -3.82 14.60 21.71
N ALA A 20 -5.11 14.45 21.97
CA ALA A 20 -5.98 15.61 22.19
C ALA A 20 -5.95 16.03 23.67
N ARG A 21 -5.62 17.29 23.95
CA ARG A 21 -5.73 17.86 25.31
C ARG A 21 -7.10 18.48 25.48
N ARG A 22 -7.92 17.90 26.38
CA ARG A 22 -9.33 18.30 26.61
C ARG A 22 -9.55 19.75 27.09
N HIS A 23 -8.49 20.47 27.46
CA HIS A 23 -8.56 21.81 28.07
C HIS A 23 -7.84 22.92 27.30
N ALA A 24 -7.31 22.62 26.12
CA ALA A 24 -6.77 23.62 25.21
C ALA A 24 -7.45 23.41 23.85
N GLU A 25 -7.73 24.48 23.10
CA GLU A 25 -8.14 24.38 21.69
C GLU A 25 -6.97 23.90 20.80
N SER A 26 -6.19 22.96 21.32
CA SER A 26 -4.98 22.42 20.71
C SER A 26 -4.91 20.90 20.87
N ALA A 27 -4.35 20.26 19.86
CA ALA A 27 -3.92 18.87 19.92
C ALA A 27 -2.39 18.83 19.87
N CYS A 28 -1.78 17.72 20.26
CA CYS A 28 -0.36 17.49 20.11
C CYS A 28 -0.18 16.25 19.24
N LEU A 29 0.56 16.39 18.14
CA LEU A 29 1.02 15.27 17.32
C LEU A 29 2.37 14.82 17.86
N VAL A 30 2.50 13.54 18.14
CA VAL A 30 3.71 12.92 18.68
C VAL A 30 4.24 11.92 17.66
N LEU A 31 5.50 12.09 17.27
CA LEU A 31 6.22 11.20 16.36
C LEU A 31 7.32 10.52 17.16
N GLU A 32 7.29 9.20 17.24
CA GLU A 32 8.33 8.41 17.91
C GLU A 32 8.98 7.43 16.93
N THR A 33 10.28 7.53 16.71
CA THR A 33 11.01 6.64 15.79
C THR A 33 12.40 6.35 16.33
N GLY A 34 12.77 5.07 16.46
CA GLY A 34 14.14 4.68 16.82
C GLY A 34 14.65 5.29 18.14
N GLY A 35 13.75 5.53 19.11
CA GLY A 35 14.06 6.16 20.39
C GLY A 35 14.05 7.70 20.39
N ALA A 36 13.86 8.35 19.24
CA ALA A 36 13.64 9.80 19.16
C ALA A 36 12.15 10.12 19.28
N ARG A 37 11.81 11.20 20.00
CA ARG A 37 10.44 11.70 20.20
C ARG A 37 10.35 13.16 19.76
N CYS A 38 9.42 13.47 18.87
CA CYS A 38 9.10 14.83 18.45
C CYS A 38 7.63 15.11 18.81
N GLU A 39 7.38 16.28 19.41
CA GLU A 39 6.03 16.75 19.75
C GLU A 39 5.75 18.03 18.98
N VAL A 40 4.60 18.08 18.31
CA VAL A 40 4.15 19.24 17.53
C VAL A 40 2.81 19.68 18.07
N ASP A 41 2.77 20.88 18.66
CA ASP A 41 1.52 21.50 19.08
C ASP A 41 0.74 21.99 17.85
N LEU A 42 -0.48 21.50 17.73
CA LEU A 42 -1.43 21.83 16.68
C LEU A 42 -2.44 22.84 17.23
N GLY A 43 -2.49 24.02 16.62
CA GLY A 43 -3.55 24.99 16.87
C GLY A 43 -4.89 24.54 16.28
N ARG A 44 -5.95 25.27 16.63
CA ARG A 44 -7.33 24.95 16.22
C ARG A 44 -7.50 24.73 14.71
N ALA A 45 -6.93 25.59 13.88
CA ALA A 45 -7.04 25.47 12.43
C ALA A 45 -6.40 24.16 11.91
N GLN A 46 -5.26 23.76 12.48
CA GLN A 46 -4.61 22.50 12.15
C GLN A 46 -5.42 21.29 12.64
N VAL A 47 -6.07 21.39 13.80
CA VAL A 47 -6.97 20.34 14.31
C VAL A 47 -8.20 20.18 13.43
N GLU A 48 -8.79 21.29 12.97
CA GLU A 48 -9.93 21.27 12.06
C GLU A 48 -9.55 20.67 10.69
N ALA A 49 -8.41 21.08 10.12
CA ALA A 49 -7.88 20.50 8.88
C ALA A 49 -7.60 18.99 9.03
N LEU A 50 -7.00 18.56 10.14
CA LEU A 50 -6.74 17.15 10.42
C LEU A 50 -8.05 16.35 10.50
N ARG A 51 -9.06 16.87 11.20
CA ARG A 51 -10.39 16.24 11.29
C ARG A 51 -11.00 16.06 9.90
N ASP A 52 -10.87 17.05 9.04
CA ASP A 52 -11.48 17.05 7.71
C ASP A 52 -10.73 16.12 6.74
N GLN A 53 -9.40 15.97 6.89
CA GLN A 53 -8.56 15.11 6.05
C GLN A 53 -8.45 13.64 6.53
N LEU A 54 -8.57 13.39 7.83
CA LEU A 54 -8.43 12.05 8.43
C LEU A 54 -9.28 10.97 7.75
N PRO A 55 -10.57 11.21 7.43
CA PRO A 55 -11.39 10.21 6.74
C PRO A 55 -10.83 9.79 5.37
N GLU A 56 -10.29 10.74 4.61
CA GLU A 56 -9.71 10.47 3.29
C GLU A 56 -8.39 9.69 3.42
N VAL A 57 -7.55 10.07 4.39
CA VAL A 57 -6.31 9.34 4.70
C VAL A 57 -6.61 7.90 5.13
N LEU A 58 -7.59 7.68 6.01
CA LEU A 58 -7.99 6.35 6.44
C LEU A 58 -8.57 5.52 5.29
N ALA A 59 -9.41 6.10 4.44
CA ALA A 59 -9.93 5.44 3.24
C ALA A 59 -8.81 5.09 2.24
N GLY A 60 -7.78 5.93 2.14
CA GLY A 60 -6.57 5.66 1.36
C GLY A 60 -5.78 4.48 1.91
N LEU A 61 -5.60 4.40 3.23
CA LEU A 61 -4.92 3.28 3.90
C LEU A 61 -5.69 1.97 3.74
N ASP A 62 -7.02 1.99 3.92
CA ASP A 62 -7.87 0.80 3.71
C ASP A 62 -7.77 0.28 2.27
N ARG A 63 -7.75 1.20 1.29
CA ARG A 63 -7.55 0.85 -0.13
C ARG A 63 -6.17 0.23 -0.35
N TRP A 64 -5.12 0.84 0.19
CA TRP A 64 -3.75 0.35 0.06
C TRP A 64 -3.59 -1.06 0.68
N VAL A 65 -4.18 -1.31 1.84
CA VAL A 65 -4.19 -2.65 2.45
C VAL A 65 -4.91 -3.65 1.54
N ALA A 66 -6.08 -3.29 1.00
CA ALA A 66 -6.83 -4.16 0.10
C ALA A 66 -6.09 -4.45 -1.22
N GLU A 67 -5.34 -3.48 -1.75
CA GLU A 67 -4.49 -3.63 -2.93
C GLU A 67 -3.30 -4.54 -2.63
N ASN A 68 -2.62 -4.36 -1.50
CA ASN A 68 -1.52 -5.23 -1.08
C ASN A 68 -1.98 -6.68 -0.85
N ASP A 69 -3.10 -6.88 -0.15
CA ASP A 69 -3.73 -8.20 0.03
C ASP A 69 -4.16 -8.83 -1.31
N GLY A 70 -4.57 -8.00 -2.27
CA GLY A 70 -4.89 -8.42 -3.64
C GLY A 70 -3.65 -8.93 -4.37
N CYS A 71 -2.55 -8.17 -4.29
CA CYS A 71 -1.27 -8.50 -4.90
C CYS A 71 -0.69 -9.81 -4.32
N GLU A 72 -0.59 -9.91 -2.99
CA GLU A 72 -0.08 -11.09 -2.31
C GLU A 72 -0.88 -12.35 -2.67
N ARG A 73 -2.22 -12.27 -2.65
CA ARG A 73 -3.08 -13.40 -3.06
C ARG A 73 -2.89 -13.78 -4.53
N GLY A 74 -2.68 -12.80 -5.40
CA GLY A 74 -2.40 -13.00 -6.82
C GLY A 74 -1.11 -13.78 -7.04
N GLU A 75 -0.02 -13.35 -6.40
CA GLU A 75 1.26 -14.06 -6.46
C GLU A 75 1.16 -15.49 -5.91
N ASP A 76 0.48 -15.65 -4.77
CA ASP A 76 0.30 -16.94 -4.13
C ASP A 76 -0.53 -17.90 -5.00
N ALA A 77 -1.58 -17.39 -5.64
CA ALA A 77 -2.38 -18.13 -6.60
C ALA A 77 -1.54 -18.55 -7.82
N GLY A 78 -0.71 -17.64 -8.35
CA GLY A 78 0.23 -17.95 -9.44
C GLY A 78 1.23 -19.04 -9.07
N ARG A 79 1.88 -18.93 -7.90
CA ARG A 79 2.80 -19.95 -7.37
C ARG A 79 2.12 -21.31 -7.18
N ARG A 80 0.88 -21.33 -6.69
CA ARG A 80 0.10 -22.58 -6.56
C ARG A 80 -0.26 -23.16 -7.93
N ALA A 81 -0.73 -22.34 -8.86
CA ALA A 81 -1.11 -22.78 -10.20
C ALA A 81 0.07 -23.40 -10.95
N ALA A 82 1.26 -22.78 -10.90
CA ALA A 82 2.48 -23.33 -11.50
C ALA A 82 2.84 -24.72 -10.92
N ARG A 83 2.84 -24.87 -9.59
CA ARG A 83 3.11 -26.17 -8.94
C ARG A 83 2.11 -27.25 -9.34
N VAL A 84 0.82 -26.90 -9.45
CA VAL A 84 -0.22 -27.85 -9.85
C VAL A 84 -0.10 -28.22 -11.33
N ALA A 85 0.23 -27.26 -12.19
CA ALA A 85 0.48 -27.50 -13.61
C ALA A 85 1.68 -28.45 -13.82
N ASP A 86 2.80 -28.19 -13.13
CA ASP A 86 3.98 -29.08 -13.17
C ASP A 86 3.60 -30.50 -12.72
N ARG A 87 2.87 -30.62 -11.62
CA ARG A 87 2.42 -31.91 -11.11
C ARG A 87 1.47 -32.64 -12.07
N ALA A 88 0.58 -31.91 -12.75
CA ALA A 88 -0.32 -32.48 -13.74
C ALA A 88 0.45 -32.99 -14.98
N LEU A 89 1.49 -32.28 -15.41
CA LEU A 89 2.37 -32.71 -16.51
C LEU A 89 3.19 -33.94 -16.14
N GLU A 90 3.73 -34.01 -14.91
CA GLU A 90 4.41 -35.21 -14.39
C GLU A 90 3.48 -36.44 -14.41
N LEU A 91 2.23 -36.28 -13.98
CA LEU A 91 1.24 -37.35 -13.98
C LEU A 91 0.81 -37.73 -15.40
N ALA A 92 0.65 -36.76 -16.30
CA ALA A 92 0.33 -37.00 -17.71
C ALA A 92 1.39 -37.83 -18.45
N ALA A 93 2.62 -37.91 -17.93
CA ALA A 93 3.68 -38.74 -18.51
C ALA A 93 3.54 -40.24 -18.18
N VAL A 94 2.72 -40.61 -17.20
CA VAL A 94 2.63 -41.99 -16.67
C VAL A 94 1.22 -42.58 -16.65
N VAL A 95 0.19 -41.80 -16.98
CA VAL A 95 -1.21 -42.24 -17.04
C VAL A 95 -1.67 -42.55 -18.49
N PRO A 96 -2.78 -43.27 -18.70
CA PRO A 96 -3.32 -43.54 -20.03
C PRO A 96 -3.66 -42.27 -20.82
N ASP A 97 -3.58 -42.36 -22.15
CA ASP A 97 -3.61 -41.21 -23.06
C ASP A 97 -4.82 -40.28 -22.91
N GLU A 98 -6.02 -40.80 -22.66
CA GLU A 98 -7.23 -40.00 -22.46
C GLU A 98 -7.13 -39.12 -21.20
N VAL A 99 -6.61 -39.68 -20.11
CA VAL A 99 -6.39 -38.94 -18.84
C VAL A 99 -5.20 -38.00 -18.98
N ALA A 100 -4.15 -38.41 -19.70
CA ALA A 100 -2.99 -37.59 -19.98
C ALA A 100 -3.34 -36.35 -20.82
N ALA A 101 -4.24 -36.47 -21.79
CA ALA A 101 -4.73 -35.35 -22.58
C ALA A 101 -5.45 -34.31 -21.71
N SER A 102 -6.39 -34.75 -20.86
CA SER A 102 -7.09 -33.86 -19.94
C SER A 102 -6.17 -33.20 -18.91
N LEU A 103 -5.14 -33.91 -18.42
CA LEU A 103 -4.15 -33.34 -17.50
C LEU A 103 -3.27 -32.27 -18.18
N ARG A 104 -2.88 -32.48 -19.45
CA ARG A 104 -2.12 -31.49 -20.21
C ARG A 104 -2.94 -30.25 -20.53
N GLU A 105 -4.21 -30.42 -20.87
CA GLU A 105 -5.14 -29.30 -21.10
C GLU A 105 -5.33 -28.46 -19.83
N ALA A 106 -5.60 -29.11 -18.69
CA ALA A 106 -5.73 -28.43 -17.40
C ALA A 106 -4.43 -27.74 -16.96
N ALA A 107 -3.26 -28.34 -17.23
CA ALA A 107 -1.97 -27.72 -16.97
C ALA A 107 -1.75 -26.47 -17.84
N ALA A 108 -2.07 -26.53 -19.14
CA ALA A 108 -1.96 -25.39 -20.04
C ALA A 108 -2.87 -24.23 -19.61
N GLU A 109 -4.11 -24.53 -19.22
CA GLU A 109 -5.07 -23.53 -18.73
C GLU A 109 -4.58 -22.89 -17.41
N ALA A 110 -4.06 -23.69 -16.47
CA ALA A 110 -3.52 -23.20 -15.21
C ALA A 110 -2.29 -22.30 -15.41
N SER A 111 -1.36 -22.68 -16.31
CA SER A 111 -0.19 -21.88 -16.65
C SER A 111 -0.58 -20.55 -17.31
N ALA A 112 -1.50 -20.56 -18.27
CA ALA A 112 -1.97 -19.34 -18.93
C ALA A 112 -2.62 -18.35 -17.94
N ARG A 113 -3.37 -18.86 -16.96
CA ARG A 113 -3.95 -18.02 -15.90
C ARG A 113 -2.89 -17.49 -14.92
N ALA A 114 -1.86 -18.27 -14.61
CA ALA A 114 -0.76 -17.82 -13.77
C ALA A 114 0.03 -16.69 -14.44
N GLU A 115 0.32 -16.82 -15.73
CA GLU A 115 0.99 -15.77 -16.53
C GLU A 115 0.14 -14.49 -16.59
N ALA A 116 -1.18 -14.60 -16.77
CA ALA A 116 -2.07 -13.44 -16.77
C ALA A 116 -2.10 -12.72 -15.40
N ALA A 117 -2.05 -13.46 -14.30
CA ALA A 117 -1.98 -12.88 -12.96
C ALA A 117 -0.65 -12.15 -12.72
N ASP A 118 0.49 -12.75 -13.11
CA ASP A 118 1.81 -12.13 -13.03
C ASP A 118 1.89 -10.84 -13.88
N ALA A 119 1.34 -10.88 -15.10
CA ALA A 119 1.28 -9.70 -15.96
C ALA A 119 0.45 -8.56 -15.36
N ALA A 120 -0.66 -8.87 -14.68
CA ALA A 120 -1.50 -7.88 -14.01
C ALA A 120 -0.78 -7.23 -12.81
N VAL A 121 -0.06 -8.02 -12.01
CA VAL A 121 0.77 -7.51 -10.90
C VAL A 121 1.84 -6.55 -11.42
N ARG A 122 2.60 -6.95 -12.44
CA ARG A 122 3.63 -6.07 -13.04
C ARG A 122 3.07 -4.81 -13.66
N ALA A 123 1.87 -4.87 -14.25
CA ALA A 123 1.21 -3.68 -14.80
C ALA A 123 0.86 -2.68 -13.68
N LEU A 124 0.42 -3.17 -12.52
CA LEU A 124 0.12 -2.35 -11.36
C LEU A 124 1.39 -1.71 -10.79
N GLU A 125 2.48 -2.46 -10.64
CA GLU A 125 3.78 -1.96 -10.17
C GLU A 125 4.32 -0.84 -11.07
N ASN A 126 4.27 -1.03 -12.39
CA ASN A 126 4.70 -0.02 -13.35
C ASN A 126 3.82 1.24 -13.32
N ALA A 127 2.51 1.08 -13.12
CA ALA A 127 1.60 2.22 -12.98
C ALA A 127 1.90 3.02 -11.71
N ALA A 128 2.19 2.35 -10.59
CA ALA A 128 2.59 3.01 -9.34
C ALA A 128 3.87 3.83 -9.52
N LEU A 129 4.91 3.25 -10.13
CA LEU A 129 6.16 3.97 -10.44
C LEU A 129 5.92 5.21 -11.30
N ALA A 130 5.07 5.12 -12.32
CA ALA A 130 4.75 6.25 -13.18
C ALA A 130 4.01 7.38 -12.44
N VAL A 131 3.18 7.03 -11.45
CA VAL A 131 2.52 8.00 -10.57
C VAL A 131 3.54 8.68 -9.66
N ASP A 132 4.44 7.92 -9.03
CA ASP A 132 5.50 8.49 -8.19
C ASP A 132 6.39 9.47 -8.98
N GLU A 133 6.81 9.08 -10.19
CA GLU A 133 7.55 9.97 -11.10
C GLU A 133 6.76 11.22 -11.48
N ALA A 134 5.43 11.13 -11.60
CA ALA A 134 4.58 12.28 -11.88
C ALA A 134 4.45 13.20 -10.66
N VAL A 135 4.32 12.63 -9.47
CA VAL A 135 4.25 13.36 -8.19
C VAL A 135 5.57 14.09 -7.92
N GLU A 136 6.72 13.43 -8.06
CA GLU A 136 8.04 14.06 -7.89
C GLU A 136 8.28 15.21 -8.87
N ARG A 137 7.81 15.06 -10.12
CA ARG A 137 7.87 16.14 -11.11
C ARG A 137 7.00 17.32 -10.70
N LEU A 138 5.79 17.06 -10.22
CA LEU A 138 4.88 18.10 -9.76
C LEU A 138 5.44 18.84 -8.53
N ASP A 139 5.97 18.11 -7.56
CA ASP A 139 6.58 18.67 -6.35
C ASP A 139 7.77 19.59 -6.68
N ARG A 140 8.62 19.16 -7.63
CA ARG A 140 9.73 20.00 -8.13
C ARG A 140 9.23 21.30 -8.75
N VAL A 141 8.23 21.22 -9.63
CA VAL A 141 7.65 22.41 -10.29
C VAL A 141 7.01 23.35 -9.26
N LEU A 142 6.35 22.79 -8.24
CA LEU A 142 5.79 23.57 -7.13
C LEU A 142 6.89 24.28 -6.33
N GLY A 143 7.95 23.56 -5.94
CA GLY A 143 9.08 24.14 -5.22
C GLY A 143 9.79 25.25 -6.02
N GLU A 144 9.96 25.06 -7.33
CA GLU A 144 10.48 26.09 -8.23
C GLU A 144 9.54 27.30 -8.30
N ALA A 145 8.22 27.09 -8.41
CA ALA A 145 7.25 28.17 -8.44
C ALA A 145 7.23 28.96 -7.12
N GLU A 146 7.26 28.27 -5.98
CA GLU A 146 7.28 28.87 -4.64
C GLU A 146 8.55 29.71 -4.39
N ALA A 147 9.70 29.26 -4.89
CA ALA A 147 10.96 30.01 -4.77
C ALA A 147 10.94 31.37 -5.50
N VAL A 148 10.07 31.52 -6.51
CA VAL A 148 9.94 32.74 -7.33
C VAL A 148 8.81 33.65 -6.82
N LEU A 149 7.98 33.18 -5.89
CA LEU A 149 6.94 34.02 -5.30
C LEU A 149 7.55 35.14 -4.43
N PRO A 150 7.10 36.39 -4.59
CA PRO A 150 7.55 37.49 -3.75
C PRO A 150 7.16 37.22 -2.29
N ARG A 151 8.14 37.27 -1.38
CA ARG A 151 7.86 37.19 0.06
C ARG A 151 6.93 38.34 0.42
N ARG A 152 5.73 38.03 0.92
CA ARG A 152 4.81 39.05 1.42
C ARG A 152 5.52 39.87 2.53
N PRO A 153 5.43 41.21 2.47
CA PRO A 153 5.97 42.08 3.52
C PRO A 153 5.23 41.91 4.85
#